data_AF-A0A3M3JBX1-F1
#
_entry.id   AF-A0A3M3JBX1-F1
#
_cell.length_a   1.000
_cell.length_b   1.000
_cell.length_c   1.000
_cell.angle_alpha   90.00
_cell.angle_beta   90.00
_cell.angle_gamma   90.00
#
_symmetry.space_group_name_H-M   'P 1'
#
loop_
_entity.id
_entity.type
_entity.pdbx_description
1 polymer ?
#
loop_
_entity_poly.entity_id
_entity_poly.type
_entity_poly.pdbx_seq_one_letter_code
_entity_poly.pdbx_strand_id
1 'polypeptide(L)'
;PDCRYLPNGTAVTNLSLATSEQWTDKQSGQKIEKTEWHRVSLFGKVAEIAGEYLRKGSQVYIEGKLQTREWEKDGIKRYTTEIVVDMQGTMQLLGGRPQGDSQQGQNGHGSGGSDHQEPTQQQAPQQAAPEKPTGKGKAAPKPPRASGKQTQAKAPAPQPAGDFGAGDDDIPFMDPYRFNWMLV
;
A
#
# COMPACT_ATOMS: atom_id res chain seq x y z
N PRO A 1 12.24 2.39 -1.10
CA PRO A 1 12.53 1.83 0.24
C PRO A 1 12.74 2.99 1.21
N ASP A 2 12.29 2.85 2.45
CA ASP A 2 12.53 3.82 3.51
C ASP A 2 13.44 3.18 4.56
N CYS A 3 14.68 3.67 4.68
CA CYS A 3 15.70 3.13 5.57
C CYS A 3 15.94 4.08 6.74
N ARG A 4 15.91 3.54 7.96
CA ARG A 4 16.14 4.27 9.21
C ARG A 4 16.94 3.43 10.18
N TYR A 5 17.60 4.06 11.14
CA TYR A 5 18.32 3.38 12.21
C TYR A 5 17.56 3.51 13.53
N LEU A 6 17.47 2.40 14.27
CA LEU A 6 16.93 2.38 15.62
C LEU A 6 17.95 2.93 16.62
N PRO A 7 17.54 3.34 17.84
CA PRO A 7 18.45 3.87 18.87
C PRO A 7 19.59 2.91 19.27
N ASN A 8 19.39 1.61 19.07
CA ASN A 8 20.39 0.57 19.31
C ASN A 8 21.38 0.37 18.15
N GLY A 9 21.29 1.19 17.09
CA GLY A 9 22.13 1.11 15.90
C GLY A 9 21.67 0.09 14.84
N THR A 10 20.58 -0.66 15.08
CA THR A 10 20.06 -1.61 14.09
C THR A 10 19.35 -0.87 12.95
N ALA A 11 19.76 -1.13 11.71
CA ALA A 11 19.08 -0.64 10.52
C ALA A 11 17.71 -1.32 10.34
N VAL A 12 16.74 -0.55 9.87
CA VAL A 12 15.39 -1.00 9.52
C VAL A 12 15.01 -0.38 8.19
N THR A 13 14.58 -1.22 7.24
CA THR A 13 14.13 -0.77 5.94
C THR A 13 12.73 -1.28 5.68
N ASN A 14 11.80 -0.35 5.44
CA ASN A 14 10.42 -0.66 5.11
C ASN A 14 10.21 -0.50 3.60
N LEU A 15 9.51 -1.45 2.98
CA LEU A 15 9.14 -1.40 1.57
C LEU A 15 7.78 -2.02 1.29
N SER A 16 7.20 -1.62 0.16
CA SER A 16 6.01 -2.25 -0.42
C SER A 16 6.43 -3.06 -1.64
N LEU A 17 6.05 -4.34 -1.67
CA LEU A 17 6.34 -5.26 -2.76
C LEU A 17 5.04 -5.58 -3.51
N ALA A 18 5.04 -5.40 -4.82
CA ALA A 18 3.92 -5.78 -5.68
C ALA A 18 4.16 -7.17 -6.26
N THR A 19 3.12 -8.01 -6.26
CA THR A 19 3.07 -9.25 -7.04
C THR A 19 1.84 -9.21 -7.94
N SER A 20 2.04 -9.38 -9.25
CA SER A 20 0.97 -9.27 -10.24
C SER A 20 0.72 -10.62 -10.90
N GLU A 21 -0.55 -10.99 -11.00
CA GLU A 21 -1.03 -12.17 -11.70
C GLU A 21 -1.90 -11.73 -12.88
N GLN A 22 -1.70 -12.35 -14.05
CA GLN A 22 -2.50 -12.08 -15.24
C GLN A 22 -3.12 -13.38 -15.76
N TRP A 23 -4.43 -13.39 -15.95
CA TRP A 23 -5.16 -14.54 -16.50
C TRP A 23 -6.26 -14.09 -17.46
N THR A 24 -6.74 -15.00 -18.31
CA THR A 24 -7.91 -14.75 -19.17
C THR A 24 -9.14 -15.35 -18.51
N ASP A 25 -10.15 -14.53 -18.28
CA ASP A 25 -11.41 -14.97 -17.73
C ASP A 25 -12.17 -15.84 -18.74
N LYS A 26 -12.59 -17.03 -18.32
CA LYS A 26 -13.19 -18.02 -19.22
C LYS A 26 -14.61 -17.67 -19.67
N GLN A 27 -15.32 -16.83 -18.92
CA GLN A 27 -16.71 -16.47 -19.23
C GLN A 27 -16.77 -15.27 -20.18
N SER A 28 -15.94 -14.26 -19.94
CA SER A 28 -15.91 -13.02 -20.70
C SER A 28 -14.84 -12.98 -21.80
N GLY A 29 -13.84 -13.86 -21.75
CA GLY A 29 -12.68 -13.85 -22.66
C GLY A 29 -11.73 -12.67 -22.43
N GLN A 30 -11.93 -11.88 -21.38
CA GLN A 30 -11.12 -10.70 -21.10
C GLN A 30 -9.85 -11.06 -20.34
N LYS A 31 -8.75 -10.34 -20.62
CA LYS A 31 -7.53 -10.41 -19.82
C LYS A 31 -7.74 -9.62 -18.52
N ILE A 32 -7.58 -10.28 -17.39
CA ILE A 32 -7.64 -9.70 -16.05
C ILE A 32 -6.22 -9.66 -15.49
N GLU A 33 -5.89 -8.54 -14.85
CA GLU A 33 -4.66 -8.36 -14.09
C GLU A 33 -5.01 -8.03 -12.64
N LYS A 34 -4.41 -8.76 -11.70
CA LYS A 34 -4.57 -8.53 -10.26
C LYS A 34 -3.21 -8.29 -9.63
N THR A 35 -3.08 -7.17 -8.92
CA THR A 35 -1.85 -6.83 -8.19
C THR A 35 -2.11 -6.85 -6.70
N GLU A 36 -1.31 -7.63 -5.98
CA GLU A 36 -1.31 -7.70 -4.53
C GLU A 36 -0.10 -6.91 -3.97
N TRP A 37 -0.34 -6.17 -2.89
CA TRP A 37 0.67 -5.32 -2.25
C TRP A 37 1.06 -5.87 -0.88
N HIS A 38 2.30 -6.30 -0.77
CA HIS A 38 2.89 -6.85 0.44
C HIS A 38 3.67 -5.77 1.18
N ARG A 39 3.48 -5.69 2.50
CA ARG A 39 4.30 -4.84 3.38
C ARG A 39 5.47 -5.66 3.91
N VAL A 40 6.69 -5.17 3.69
CA VAL A 40 7.91 -5.87 4.11
C VAL A 40 8.73 -4.97 5.03
N SER A 41 9.18 -5.54 6.15
CA SER A 41 10.00 -4.91 7.17
C SER A 41 11.29 -5.69 7.30
N LEU A 42 12.40 -5.12 6.82
CA LEU A 42 13.74 -5.73 6.86
C LEU A 42 14.53 -5.14 8.03
N PHE A 43 15.35 -5.97 8.69
CA PHE A 43 16.15 -5.59 9.84
C PHE A 43 17.66 -5.91 9.65
N GLY A 44 18.51 -5.15 10.35
CA GLY A 44 19.95 -5.38 10.40
C GLY A 44 20.62 -5.25 9.03
N LYS A 45 21.59 -6.13 8.75
CA LYS A 45 22.39 -6.07 7.51
C LYS A 45 21.53 -6.15 6.23
N VAL A 46 20.45 -6.94 6.25
CA VAL A 46 19.55 -7.04 5.10
C VAL A 46 18.84 -5.71 4.83
N ALA A 47 18.51 -4.96 5.89
CA ALA A 47 17.96 -3.62 5.78
C ALA A 47 18.95 -2.63 5.17
N GLU A 48 20.22 -2.69 5.56
CA GLU A 48 21.29 -1.84 5.00
C GLU A 48 21.45 -2.08 3.49
N ILE A 49 21.54 -3.36 3.09
CA ILE A 49 21.61 -3.73 1.67
C ILE A 49 20.36 -3.26 0.93
N ALA A 50 19.17 -3.44 1.52
CA ALA A 50 17.92 -2.98 0.92
C ALA A 50 17.89 -1.45 0.73
N GLY A 51 18.33 -0.68 1.74
CA GLY A 51 18.39 0.77 1.68
C GLY A 51 19.37 1.27 0.62
N GLU A 52 20.54 0.62 0.54
CA GLU A 52 21.60 1.01 -0.38
C GLU A 52 21.28 0.67 -1.84
N TYR A 53 20.77 -0.54 -2.11
CA TYR A 53 20.68 -1.07 -3.47
C TYR A 53 19.26 -1.10 -4.06
N LEU A 54 18.20 -1.11 -3.25
CA LEU A 54 16.85 -1.13 -3.80
C LEU A 54 16.41 0.24 -4.27
N ARG A 55 15.76 0.26 -5.43
CA ARG A 55 15.07 1.42 -6.00
C ARG A 55 13.65 1.01 -6.36
N LYS A 56 12.81 1.98 -6.73
CA LYS A 56 11.46 1.68 -7.23
C LYS A 56 11.59 0.81 -8.49
N GLY A 57 10.84 -0.27 -8.56
CA GLY A 57 10.89 -1.22 -9.68
C GLY A 57 11.99 -2.27 -9.58
N SER A 58 12.84 -2.26 -8.55
CA SER A 58 13.79 -3.35 -8.31
C SER A 58 13.05 -4.66 -8.09
N GLN A 59 13.41 -5.69 -8.86
CA GLN A 59 12.93 -7.04 -8.66
C GLN A 59 13.74 -7.73 -7.56
N VAL A 60 13.04 -8.33 -6.61
CA VAL A 60 13.63 -8.93 -5.41
C VAL A 60 12.97 -10.25 -5.07
N TYR A 61 13.77 -11.15 -4.50
CA TYR A 61 13.29 -12.30 -3.75
C TYR A 61 13.32 -11.97 -2.26
N ILE A 62 12.26 -12.32 -1.54
CA ILE A 62 12.12 -12.08 -0.11
C ILE A 62 11.64 -13.38 0.55
N GLU A 63 12.38 -13.82 1.56
CA GLU A 63 12.01 -14.87 2.49
C GLU A 63 12.00 -14.31 3.91
N GLY A 64 10.92 -14.54 4.64
CA GLY A 64 10.76 -14.08 6.01
C GLY A 64 9.55 -14.72 6.65
N LYS A 65 9.15 -14.20 7.81
CA LYS A 65 7.98 -14.68 8.56
C LYS A 65 6.84 -13.68 8.47
N LEU A 66 5.60 -14.19 8.46
CA LEU A 66 4.43 -13.33 8.63
C LEU A 66 4.29 -12.94 10.09
N GLN A 67 4.13 -11.64 10.34
CA GLN A 67 3.85 -11.10 11.66
C GLN A 67 2.66 -10.16 11.58
N THR A 68 1.63 -10.47 12.37
CA THR A 68 0.47 -9.60 12.52
C THR A 68 0.62 -8.82 13.81
N ARG A 69 0.59 -7.49 13.71
CA ARG A 69 0.57 -6.59 14.88
C ARG A 69 -0.81 -5.97 15.05
N GLU A 70 -1.24 -5.93 16.31
CA GLU A 70 -2.39 -5.13 16.74
C GLU A 70 -1.91 -3.71 17.04
N TRP A 71 -2.66 -2.72 16.58
CA TRP A 71 -2.44 -1.32 16.91
C TRP A 71 -3.78 -0.60 17.00
N GLU A 72 -3.85 0.42 17.85
CA GLU A 72 -5.07 1.21 18.03
C GLU A 72 -4.91 2.58 17.38
N LYS A 73 -5.97 3.03 16.71
CA LYS A 73 -6.08 4.39 16.20
C LYS A 73 -7.50 4.88 16.38
N ASP A 74 -7.65 6.04 17.03
CA ASP A 74 -8.94 6.68 17.30
C ASP A 74 -9.91 5.77 18.10
N GLY A 75 -9.38 4.97 19.04
CA GLY A 75 -10.18 4.01 19.83
C GLY A 75 -10.51 2.70 19.10
N ILE A 76 -10.07 2.55 17.84
CA ILE A 76 -10.37 1.37 17.01
C ILE A 76 -9.13 0.49 16.91
N LYS A 77 -9.27 -0.77 17.35
CA LYS A 77 -8.26 -1.82 17.15
C LYS A 77 -8.14 -2.17 15.68
N ARG A 78 -6.91 -2.24 15.18
CA ARG A 78 -6.56 -2.58 13.80
C ARG A 78 -5.47 -3.63 13.79
N TYR A 79 -5.50 -4.47 12.78
CA TYR A 79 -4.50 -5.48 12.54
C TYR A 79 -3.72 -5.16 11.27
N THR A 80 -2.42 -5.39 11.29
CA THR A 80 -1.59 -5.26 10.09
C THR A 80 -0.65 -6.43 10.03
N THR A 81 -0.75 -7.19 8.95
CA THR A 81 0.15 -8.29 8.62
C THR A 81 1.30 -7.75 7.79
N GLU A 82 2.52 -8.07 8.20
CA GLU A 82 3.75 -7.68 7.53
C GLU A 82 4.65 -8.91 7.36
N ILE A 83 5.47 -8.91 6.31
CA ILE A 83 6.55 -9.87 6.13
C ILE A 83 7.78 -9.30 6.83
N VAL A 84 8.23 -9.98 7.89
CA VAL A 84 9.40 -9.59 8.67
C VAL A 84 10.59 -10.42 8.23
N VAL A 85 11.65 -9.73 7.78
CA VAL A 85 12.92 -10.32 7.37
C VAL A 85 13.96 -9.93 8.43
N ASP A 86 14.27 -10.86 9.32
CA ASP A 86 15.31 -10.74 10.33
C ASP A 86 16.53 -11.60 9.95
N MET A 87 17.37 -11.96 10.93
CA MET A 87 18.55 -12.79 10.71
C MET A 87 18.27 -14.19 10.14
N GLN A 88 17.04 -14.69 10.28
CA GLN A 88 16.64 -15.99 9.73
C GLN A 88 16.05 -15.88 8.32
N GLY A 89 15.70 -14.68 7.89
CA GLY A 89 15.17 -14.43 6.54
C GLY A 89 16.26 -14.10 5.53
N THR A 90 15.87 -14.06 4.26
CA THR A 90 16.77 -13.76 3.14
C THR A 90 16.16 -12.71 2.23
N MET A 91 17.00 -11.85 1.67
CA MET A 91 16.65 -11.01 0.53
C MET A 91 17.69 -11.18 -0.56
N GLN A 92 17.25 -11.32 -1.81
CA GLN A 92 18.13 -11.35 -2.96
C GLN A 92 17.67 -10.34 -4.00
N LEU A 93 18.63 -9.62 -4.57
CA LEU A 93 18.42 -8.77 -5.72
C LEU A 93 18.35 -9.70 -6.95
N LEU A 94 17.21 -9.74 -7.62
CA LEU A 94 17.06 -10.57 -8.83
C LEU A 94 17.53 -9.84 -10.09
N GLY A 95 17.87 -8.56 -9.95
CA GLY A 95 18.20 -7.69 -11.06
C GLY A 95 16.95 -7.28 -11.85
N GLY A 96 16.93 -6.04 -12.31
CA GLY A 96 16.05 -5.63 -13.40
C GLY A 96 16.94 -5.34 -14.59
N ARG A 97 16.58 -5.81 -15.79
CA ARG A 97 17.03 -5.10 -16.99
C ARG A 97 16.63 -3.65 -16.78
N PRO A 98 17.53 -2.66 -16.95
CA PRO A 98 17.08 -1.28 -17.01
C PRO A 98 16.01 -1.26 -18.10
N GLN A 99 14.75 -1.07 -17.69
CA GLN A 99 13.69 -0.73 -18.62
C GLN A 99 14.19 0.59 -19.20
N GLY A 100 14.79 0.50 -20.38
CA GLY A 100 15.51 1.59 -20.99
C GLY A 100 14.62 2.81 -20.98
N ASP A 101 15.16 3.89 -20.44
CA ASP A 101 14.79 5.25 -20.79
C ASP A 101 14.99 5.37 -22.31
N SER A 102 14.01 4.86 -23.05
CA SER A 102 13.85 5.00 -24.48
C SER A 102 12.92 6.17 -24.70
N GLN A 103 13.28 7.30 -24.06
CA GLN A 103 12.70 8.58 -24.35
C GLN A 103 13.73 9.39 -25.15
N GLN A 104 13.57 9.27 -26.47
CA GLN A 104 13.56 10.44 -27.35
C GLN A 104 14.91 11.13 -27.59
N GLY A 105 15.73 10.49 -28.42
CA GLY A 105 16.83 11.11 -29.17
C GLY A 105 16.62 11.01 -30.68
N GLN A 106 15.42 11.31 -31.16
CA GLN A 106 15.16 11.52 -32.60
C GLN A 106 15.14 13.03 -32.85
N ASN A 107 16.21 13.56 -33.46
CA ASN A 107 16.12 14.49 -34.60
C ASN A 107 17.51 14.99 -35.01
N GLY A 108 17.80 14.82 -36.29
CA GLY A 108 19.04 15.23 -36.94
C GLY A 108 19.22 16.75 -36.96
N HIS A 109 20.48 17.18 -36.99
CA HIS A 109 20.85 18.56 -37.26
C HIS A 109 21.59 18.62 -38.59
N GLY A 110 20.81 18.88 -39.64
CA GLY A 110 21.27 19.55 -40.85
C GLY A 110 21.09 21.06 -40.68
N SER A 111 22.17 21.78 -40.94
CA SER A 111 22.31 23.17 -41.41
C SER A 111 21.08 24.09 -41.48
N GLY A 112 21.21 25.27 -40.87
CA GLY A 112 20.86 26.55 -41.52
C GLY A 112 19.77 27.40 -40.85
N GLY A 113 20.04 28.70 -40.76
CA GLY A 113 18.98 29.73 -40.77
C GLY A 113 18.79 30.53 -39.48
N SER A 114 19.46 31.67 -39.43
CA SER A 114 19.13 32.86 -38.63
C SER A 114 17.71 33.38 -38.89
N ASP A 115 16.97 33.77 -37.84
CA ASP A 115 16.23 35.05 -37.83
C ASP A 115 15.71 35.42 -36.43
N HIS A 116 15.72 36.74 -36.19
CA HIS A 116 15.30 37.47 -34.99
C HIS A 116 13.76 37.57 -34.88
N GLN A 117 13.19 37.49 -33.66
CA GLN A 117 12.13 38.43 -33.23
C GLN A 117 11.88 38.42 -31.71
N GLU A 118 11.50 39.61 -31.22
CA GLU A 118 11.49 40.16 -29.85
C GLU A 118 10.63 39.47 -28.77
N PRO A 119 10.94 39.73 -27.48
CA PRO A 119 10.08 39.38 -26.34
C PRO A 119 9.09 40.51 -25.99
N THR A 120 7.79 40.22 -26.08
CA THR A 120 6.75 41.06 -25.46
C THR A 120 6.72 40.91 -23.94
N GLN A 121 6.95 42.02 -23.26
CA GLN A 121 6.67 42.24 -21.84
C GLN A 121 5.18 42.05 -21.55
N GLN A 122 4.84 41.34 -20.46
CA GLN A 122 3.55 41.57 -19.81
C GLN A 122 3.65 41.46 -18.29
N GLN A 123 2.98 42.40 -17.65
CA GLN A 123 3.14 42.91 -16.30
C GLN A 123 2.70 41.96 -15.19
N ALA A 124 3.38 42.10 -14.04
CA ALA A 124 2.93 41.63 -12.74
C ALA A 124 1.75 42.47 -12.21
N PRO A 125 0.83 41.85 -11.44
CA PRO A 125 0.08 42.56 -10.41
C PRO A 125 0.57 42.22 -9.00
N GLN A 126 0.50 43.25 -8.17
CA GLN A 126 1.02 43.41 -6.82
C GLN A 126 0.40 42.48 -5.76
N GLN A 127 1.23 42.26 -4.72
CA GLN A 127 0.87 41.77 -3.40
C GLN A 127 -0.30 42.55 -2.77
N ALA A 128 -1.30 41.83 -2.28
CA ALA A 128 -2.21 42.31 -1.25
C ALA A 128 -1.87 41.62 0.08
N ALA A 129 -1.58 42.43 1.09
CA ALA A 129 -1.32 42.02 2.46
C ALA A 129 -2.57 41.44 3.13
N PRO A 130 -2.43 40.48 4.07
CA PRO A 130 -3.56 40.01 4.86
C PRO A 130 -3.92 41.02 5.96
N GLU A 131 -5.14 41.57 5.88
CA GLU A 131 -5.77 42.35 6.95
C GLU A 131 -6.16 41.44 8.13
N LYS A 132 -5.86 41.94 9.34
CA LYS A 132 -6.32 41.44 10.64
C LYS A 132 -7.79 41.84 10.85
N PRO A 133 -8.65 40.94 11.36
CA PRO A 133 -9.80 41.35 12.16
C PRO A 133 -9.55 40.99 13.63
N THR A 134 -9.40 42.04 14.44
CA THR A 134 -9.70 42.03 15.87
C THR A 134 -11.19 41.79 16.10
N GLY A 135 -11.56 40.77 16.86
CA GLY A 135 -12.95 40.51 17.26
C GLY A 135 -13.03 39.88 18.64
N LYS A 136 -13.51 40.65 19.61
CA LYS A 136 -13.66 40.31 21.03
C LYS A 136 -14.76 39.27 21.27
N GLY A 137 -14.46 38.28 22.10
CA GLY A 137 -15.31 37.69 23.16
C GLY A 137 -16.70 37.15 22.81
N LYS A 138 -16.94 35.87 23.14
CA LYS A 138 -17.96 35.43 24.13
C LYS A 138 -17.98 33.90 24.31
N ALA A 139 -17.91 33.52 25.58
CA ALA A 139 -18.51 32.37 26.28
C ALA A 139 -18.73 31.01 25.57
N ALA A 140 -18.13 29.98 26.16
CA ALA A 140 -18.42 28.56 25.97
C ALA A 140 -19.80 28.15 26.51
N PRO A 141 -20.48 27.18 25.87
CA PRO A 141 -21.48 26.37 26.54
C PRO A 141 -20.92 24.98 26.90
N LYS A 142 -21.03 24.61 28.18
CA LYS A 142 -20.93 23.22 28.67
C LYS A 142 -22.16 22.43 28.19
N PRO A 143 -22.01 21.15 27.80
CA PRO A 143 -23.16 20.27 27.65
C PRO A 143 -23.70 19.82 29.04
N PRO A 144 -25.03 19.76 29.24
CA PRO A 144 -25.60 19.29 30.48
C PRO A 144 -25.57 17.76 30.58
N ARG A 145 -25.24 17.30 31.79
CA ARG A 145 -25.34 15.93 32.28
C ARG A 145 -26.82 15.61 32.52
N ALA A 146 -27.41 14.72 31.72
CA ALA A 146 -28.75 14.20 31.94
C ALA A 146 -28.68 12.72 32.36
N SER A 147 -29.00 12.50 33.63
CA SER A 147 -29.33 11.21 34.24
C SER A 147 -30.68 10.72 33.72
N GLY A 148 -30.68 9.60 32.98
CA GLY A 148 -31.88 8.92 32.49
C GLY A 148 -31.91 7.46 32.91
N LYS A 149 -33.03 7.07 33.51
CA LYS A 149 -33.30 5.80 34.18
C LYS A 149 -33.30 4.59 33.23
N GLN A 150 -32.91 3.48 33.83
CA GLN A 150 -32.83 2.11 33.33
C GLN A 150 -34.23 1.55 33.04
N THR A 151 -34.47 1.09 31.82
CA THR A 151 -35.60 0.22 31.46
C THR A 151 -35.07 -1.01 30.74
N GLN A 152 -35.28 -2.18 31.35
CA GLN A 152 -34.92 -3.50 30.83
C GLN A 152 -35.75 -3.81 29.57
N ALA A 153 -35.08 -4.05 28.44
CA ALA A 153 -35.68 -4.65 27.26
C ALA A 153 -35.42 -6.16 27.28
N LYS A 154 -36.52 -6.93 27.22
CA LYS A 154 -36.62 -8.38 27.20
C LYS A 154 -36.11 -8.93 25.87
N ALA A 155 -35.16 -9.87 25.90
CA ALA A 155 -34.66 -10.57 24.72
C ALA A 155 -35.76 -11.47 24.11
N PRO A 156 -35.93 -11.52 22.78
CA PRO A 156 -36.73 -12.54 22.12
C PRO A 156 -35.95 -13.87 22.00
N ALA A 157 -36.67 -14.99 22.10
CA ALA A 157 -36.18 -16.36 22.11
C ALA A 157 -35.58 -16.80 20.76
N PRO A 158 -34.65 -17.79 20.74
CA PRO A 158 -34.16 -18.41 19.51
C PRO A 158 -35.24 -19.26 18.85
N GLN A 159 -35.45 -19.08 17.54
CA GLN A 159 -36.28 -19.96 16.72
C GLN A 159 -35.50 -21.23 16.35
N PRO A 160 -36.15 -22.40 16.26
CA PRO A 160 -35.49 -23.64 15.89
C PRO A 160 -35.04 -23.63 14.42
N ALA A 161 -33.90 -24.26 14.17
CA ALA A 161 -33.31 -24.42 12.85
C ALA A 161 -34.26 -25.12 11.89
N GLY A 162 -34.42 -24.54 10.70
CA GLY A 162 -35.09 -25.16 9.57
C GLY A 162 -34.36 -26.42 9.13
N ASP A 163 -35.14 -27.48 8.96
CA ASP A 163 -34.82 -28.73 8.33
C ASP A 163 -34.35 -28.50 6.87
N PHE A 164 -33.07 -28.72 6.59
CA PHE A 164 -32.51 -28.78 5.23
C PHE A 164 -32.31 -30.25 4.86
N GLY A 165 -33.42 -30.96 4.69
CA GLY A 165 -33.46 -32.26 4.06
C GLY A 165 -33.72 -32.15 2.55
N ALA A 166 -32.93 -32.91 1.79
CA ALA A 166 -33.14 -33.32 0.39
C ALA A 166 -32.78 -32.31 -0.72
N GLY A 167 -31.60 -32.53 -1.32
CA GLY A 167 -31.15 -31.89 -2.54
C GLY A 167 -29.76 -32.41 -2.89
N ASP A 168 -29.75 -33.60 -3.47
CA ASP A 168 -28.61 -34.34 -4.02
C ASP A 168 -27.90 -33.55 -5.14
N ASP A 169 -26.77 -34.10 -5.60
CA ASP A 169 -26.11 -33.84 -6.89
C ASP A 169 -24.92 -32.86 -6.94
N ASP A 170 -23.75 -33.46 -6.67
CA ASP A 170 -22.56 -33.37 -7.50
C ASP A 170 -21.92 -31.99 -7.73
N ILE A 171 -21.22 -31.53 -6.69
CA ILE A 171 -20.10 -30.60 -6.85
C ILE A 171 -18.85 -31.47 -7.11
N PRO A 172 -18.25 -31.48 -8.33
CA PRO A 172 -17.01 -32.20 -8.54
C PRO A 172 -15.92 -31.58 -7.67
N PHE A 173 -15.36 -32.39 -6.78
CA PHE A 173 -14.18 -32.09 -5.97
C PHE A 173 -12.97 -31.90 -6.89
N MET A 174 -12.87 -30.73 -7.53
CA MET A 174 -11.63 -30.28 -8.17
C MET A 174 -10.71 -29.84 -7.04
N ASP A 175 -9.87 -30.77 -6.61
CA ASP A 175 -8.76 -30.57 -5.69
C ASP A 175 -7.79 -29.52 -6.27
N PRO A 176 -7.76 -28.24 -5.82
CA PRO A 176 -6.92 -27.21 -6.43
C PRO A 176 -5.48 -27.21 -5.91
N TYR A 177 -5.11 -28.11 -5.00
CA TYR A 177 -3.90 -27.95 -4.20
C TYR A 177 -2.87 -29.08 -4.31
N ARG A 178 -2.63 -29.61 -5.52
CA ARG A 178 -1.36 -30.28 -5.81
C ARG A 178 -0.34 -29.30 -6.40
N PHE A 179 0.16 -28.40 -5.56
CA PHE A 179 1.40 -27.69 -5.84
C PHE A 179 2.58 -28.61 -5.54
N ASN A 180 3.15 -29.20 -6.59
CA ASN A 180 4.44 -29.87 -6.52
C ASN A 180 5.53 -28.79 -6.49
N TRP A 181 6.06 -28.49 -5.31
CA TRP A 181 7.24 -27.66 -5.17
C TRP A 181 8.46 -28.49 -5.59
N MET A 182 9.01 -28.19 -6.77
CA MET A 182 10.31 -28.69 -7.19
C MET A 182 11.37 -27.76 -6.59
N LEU A 183 12.07 -28.27 -5.57
CA LEU A 183 13.30 -27.69 -5.06
C LEU A 183 14.39 -27.89 -6.12
N VAL A 184 15.07 -26.82 -6.52
CA VAL A 184 16.41 -26.89 -7.13
C VAL A 184 17.38 -26.33 -6.11
#